data_AF-A0A815YXI9-F1
#
_entry.id   AF-A0A815YXI9-F1
#
_cell.length_a   1.000
_cell.length_b   1.000
_cell.length_c   1.000
_cell.angle_alpha   90.00
_cell.angle_beta   90.00
_cell.angle_gamma   90.00
#
_symmetry.space_group_name_H-M   'P 1'
#
loop_
_entity.id
_entity.type
_entity.pdbx_description
1 polymer ?
#
loop_
_entity_poly.entity_id
_entity_poly.type
_entity_poly.pdbx_seq_one_letter_code
_entity_poly.pdbx_strand_id
1 'polypeptide(L)'
;MVNLVLYFLGQPETKALLTLFVSIIILPLSAFSAPLVPHFIWVFLRSSYLFLGIYFVGVCCLVRWIAGGGQYDALKTKDLSGKTYLVTGSAGGIGKQTALELSKLGAKVVLFARPSNLQQTISDVKKVARDAKLVSGYPIDLADLRSIKTGIEQYKKSEGEDAPIT
;
A
#
# COMPACT_ATOMS: atom_id res chain seq x y z
N MET A 1 75.09 6.23 39.35
CA MET A 1 74.45 5.65 38.13
C MET A 1 73.53 6.64 37.41
N VAL A 2 72.65 7.38 38.10
CA VAL A 2 71.63 8.24 37.47
C VAL A 2 72.21 9.37 36.59
N ASN A 3 73.29 10.04 37.03
CA ASN A 3 73.92 11.12 36.24
C ASN A 3 74.60 10.64 34.94
N LEU A 4 75.10 9.39 34.91
CA LEU A 4 75.72 8.83 33.71
C LEU A 4 74.65 8.55 32.63
N VAL A 5 73.49 8.06 33.05
CA VAL A 5 72.35 7.80 32.17
C VAL A 5 71.79 9.11 31.60
N LEU A 6 71.69 10.16 32.42
CA LEU A 6 71.25 11.49 31.96
C LEU A 6 72.25 12.13 30.99
N TYR A 7 73.55 11.94 31.20
CA TYR A 7 74.59 12.39 30.25
C TYR A 7 74.48 11.65 28.91
N PHE A 8 74.26 10.34 28.94
CA PHE A 8 74.04 9.53 27.74
C PHE A 8 72.75 9.91 27.01
N LEU A 9 71.65 10.21 27.72
CA LEU A 9 70.38 10.67 27.13
C LEU A 9 70.44 12.12 26.59
N GLY A 10 71.43 12.90 27.02
CA GLY A 10 71.65 14.27 26.54
C GLY A 10 72.30 14.35 25.16
N GLN A 11 72.99 13.29 24.74
CA GLN A 11 73.67 13.23 23.45
C GLN A 11 72.66 13.26 22.29
N PRO A 12 72.93 14.02 21.21
CA PRO A 12 72.02 14.12 20.08
C PRO A 12 71.77 12.76 19.41
N GLU A 13 72.78 11.88 19.42
CA GLU A 13 72.71 10.55 18.81
C GLU A 13 71.76 9.60 19.56
N THR A 14 71.74 9.64 20.88
CA THR A 14 70.83 8.80 21.68
C THR A 14 69.40 9.26 21.59
N LYS A 15 69.15 10.58 21.47
CA LYS A 15 67.81 11.12 21.20
C LYS A 15 67.31 10.69 19.83
N ALA A 16 68.17 10.74 18.81
CA ALA A 16 67.83 10.27 17.46
C ALA A 16 67.50 8.77 17.47
N LEU A 17 68.31 7.97 18.17
CA LEU A 17 68.12 6.54 18.31
C LEU A 17 66.84 6.20 19.09
N LEU A 18 66.56 6.90 20.20
CA LEU A 18 65.33 6.74 20.97
C LEU A 18 64.09 7.10 20.14
N THR A 19 64.14 8.20 19.37
CA THR A 19 63.03 8.63 18.50
C THR A 19 62.78 7.63 17.37
N LEU A 20 63.85 7.02 16.84
CA LEU A 20 63.77 5.92 15.86
C LEU A 20 63.12 4.68 16.47
N PHE A 21 63.56 4.25 17.66
CA PHE A 21 62.96 3.10 18.36
C PHE A 21 61.48 3.33 18.69
N VAL A 22 61.13 4.53 19.15
CA VAL A 22 59.75 4.91 19.45
C VAL A 22 58.91 4.94 18.16
N SER A 23 59.42 5.49 17.05
CA SER A 23 58.73 5.47 15.75
C SER A 23 58.53 4.06 15.21
N ILE A 24 59.55 3.20 15.31
CA ILE A 24 59.50 1.80 14.82
C ILE A 24 58.47 0.98 15.60
N ILE A 25 58.18 1.32 16.86
CA ILE A 25 57.19 0.59 17.68
C ILE A 25 55.80 1.22 17.55
N ILE A 26 55.69 2.54 17.60
CA ILE A 26 54.39 3.25 17.64
C ILE A 26 53.74 3.33 16.25
N LEU A 27 54.51 3.54 15.17
CA LEU A 27 53.94 3.61 13.81
C LEU A 27 53.24 2.32 13.38
N PRO A 28 53.83 1.12 13.51
CA PRO A 28 53.12 -0.11 13.14
C PRO A 28 51.97 -0.43 14.10
N LEU A 29 52.06 -0.07 15.38
CA LEU A 29 50.98 -0.29 16.34
C LEU A 29 49.73 0.55 16.01
N SER A 30 49.92 1.82 15.64
CA SER A 30 48.81 2.68 15.17
C SER A 30 48.26 2.22 13.81
N ALA A 31 49.13 1.84 12.88
CA ALA A 31 48.73 1.31 11.57
C ALA A 31 47.97 -0.02 11.65
N PHE A 32 48.25 -0.85 12.66
CA PHE A 32 47.54 -2.11 12.91
C PHE A 32 46.12 -1.92 13.47
N SER A 33 45.88 -0.85 14.24
CA SER A 33 44.56 -0.52 14.79
C SER A 33 43.64 0.28 13.83
N ALA A 34 44.22 1.00 12.86
CA ALA A 34 43.50 1.92 11.98
C ALA A 34 42.46 1.28 11.01
N PRO A 35 42.64 0.06 10.45
CA PRO A 35 41.70 -0.48 9.48
C PRO A 35 40.54 -1.29 10.10
N LEU A 36 40.67 -1.73 11.36
CA LEU A 36 39.68 -2.61 11.99
C LEU A 36 38.44 -1.85 12.47
N VAL A 37 38.62 -0.69 13.09
CA VAL A 37 37.52 0.09 13.68
C VAL A 37 36.57 0.66 12.60
N PRO A 38 37.04 1.26 11.49
CA PRO A 38 36.16 1.73 10.42
C PRO A 38 35.41 0.57 9.76
N HIS A 39 36.08 -0.56 9.51
CA HIS A 39 35.43 -1.70 8.86
C HIS A 39 34.32 -2.28 9.74
N PHE A 40 34.54 -2.41 11.05
CA PHE A 40 33.52 -2.90 11.98
C PHE A 40 32.32 -1.96 12.04
N ILE A 41 32.56 -0.65 12.10
CA ILE A 41 31.51 0.39 12.10
C ILE A 41 30.71 0.35 10.79
N TRP A 42 31.37 0.23 9.63
CA TRP A 42 30.70 0.12 8.34
C TRP A 42 29.87 -1.18 8.20
N VAL A 43 30.36 -2.30 8.75
CA VAL A 43 29.62 -3.57 8.77
C VAL A 43 28.41 -3.48 9.70
N PHE A 44 28.56 -2.88 10.88
CA PHE A 44 27.46 -2.66 11.81
C PHE A 44 26.41 -1.72 11.26
N LEU A 45 26.81 -0.58 10.69
CA LEU A 45 25.92 0.37 10.02
C LEU A 45 25.17 -0.33 8.89
N ARG A 46 25.87 -1.02 7.98
CA ARG A 46 25.25 -1.72 6.84
C ARG A 46 24.32 -2.85 7.30
N SER A 47 24.71 -3.60 8.33
CA SER A 47 23.88 -4.66 8.91
C SER A 47 22.61 -4.08 9.55
N SER A 48 22.71 -2.97 10.28
CA SER A 48 21.57 -2.27 10.87
C SER A 48 20.56 -1.78 9.82
N TYR A 49 21.03 -1.26 8.68
CA TYR A 49 20.14 -0.85 7.59
C TYR A 49 19.41 -2.03 6.92
N LEU A 50 20.06 -3.20 6.81
CA LEU A 50 19.41 -4.41 6.29
C LEU A 50 18.26 -4.86 7.21
N PHE A 51 18.48 -4.88 8.52
CA PHE A 51 17.42 -5.23 9.47
C PHE A 51 16.27 -4.23 9.47
N LEU A 52 16.56 -2.92 9.38
CA LEU A 52 15.53 -1.89 9.30
C LEU A 52 14.71 -1.99 8.01
N GLY A 53 15.35 -2.32 6.89
CA GLY A 53 14.69 -2.57 5.61
C GLY A 53 13.76 -3.78 5.67
N ILE A 54 14.23 -4.91 6.22
CA ILE A 54 13.41 -6.12 6.40
C ILE A 54 12.23 -5.84 7.35
N TYR A 55 12.47 -5.11 8.43
CA TYR A 55 11.42 -4.69 9.36
C TYR A 55 10.36 -3.84 8.66
N PHE A 56 10.78 -2.82 7.90
CA PHE A 56 9.86 -1.93 7.18
C PHE A 56 9.06 -2.69 6.12
N VAL A 57 9.71 -3.54 5.33
CA VAL A 57 9.02 -4.41 4.35
C VAL A 57 8.05 -5.36 5.05
N GLY A 58 8.45 -5.98 6.16
CA GLY A 58 7.60 -6.86 6.97
C GLY A 58 6.37 -6.13 7.50
N VAL A 59 6.54 -4.93 8.04
CA VAL A 59 5.45 -4.06 8.51
C VAL A 59 4.55 -3.64 7.35
N CYS A 60 5.10 -3.21 6.21
CA CYS A 60 4.29 -2.85 5.03
C CYS A 60 3.48 -4.04 4.51
N CYS A 61 4.08 -5.23 4.43
CA CYS A 61 3.39 -6.46 4.06
C CYS A 61 2.29 -6.82 5.08
N LEU A 62 2.58 -6.70 6.37
CA LEU A 62 1.62 -6.96 7.44
C LEU A 62 0.45 -5.98 7.39
N VAL A 63 0.73 -4.67 7.25
CA VAL A 63 -0.28 -3.62 7.10
C VAL A 63 -1.14 -3.86 5.86
N ARG A 64 -0.53 -4.25 4.75
CA ARG A 64 -1.27 -4.59 3.52
C ARG A 64 -2.13 -5.85 3.70
N TRP A 65 -1.69 -6.82 4.49
CA TRP A 65 -2.45 -8.03 4.79
C TRP A 65 -3.66 -7.74 5.70
N ILE A 66 -3.47 -6.99 6.78
CA ILE A 66 -4.57 -6.60 7.69
C ILE A 66 -5.53 -5.58 7.04
N ALA A 67 -5.04 -4.68 6.19
CA ALA A 67 -5.87 -3.73 5.46
C ALA A 67 -6.53 -4.33 4.20
N GLY A 68 -6.13 -5.54 3.79
CA GLY A 68 -6.57 -6.18 2.56
C GLY A 68 -8.06 -6.56 2.53
N GLY A 69 -8.74 -6.53 3.67
CA GLY A 69 -10.15 -6.90 3.80
C GLY A 69 -10.37 -8.40 3.60
N GLY A 70 -10.98 -9.08 4.57
CA GLY A 70 -11.32 -10.49 4.43
C GLY A 70 -12.26 -10.74 3.24
N GLN A 71 -12.08 -11.88 2.55
CA GLN A 71 -13.06 -12.35 1.56
C GLN A 71 -14.29 -12.86 2.31
N TYR A 72 -15.44 -12.20 2.14
CA TYR A 72 -16.69 -12.58 2.80
C TYR A 72 -17.42 -13.68 2.01
N ASP A 73 -17.03 -14.93 2.21
CA ASP A 73 -17.61 -16.09 1.50
C ASP A 73 -19.12 -16.27 1.73
N ALA A 74 -19.66 -15.73 2.83
CA ALA A 74 -21.08 -15.79 3.16
C ALA A 74 -22.00 -15.10 2.12
N LEU A 75 -21.46 -14.19 1.29
CA LEU A 75 -22.25 -13.55 0.21
C LEU A 75 -22.38 -14.44 -1.03
N LYS A 76 -21.46 -15.38 -1.24
CA LYS A 76 -21.39 -16.21 -2.46
C LYS A 76 -22.55 -17.18 -2.60
N THR A 77 -23.18 -17.53 -1.48
CA THR A 77 -24.30 -18.50 -1.40
C THR A 77 -25.65 -17.83 -1.19
N LYS A 78 -25.71 -16.50 -1.04
CA LYS A 78 -26.93 -15.79 -0.70
C LYS A 78 -27.75 -15.49 -1.94
N ASP A 79 -28.98 -16.01 -2.01
CA ASP A 79 -29.91 -15.67 -3.08
C ASP A 79 -30.59 -14.32 -2.77
N LEU A 80 -30.53 -13.39 -3.73
CA LEU A 80 -31.13 -12.07 -3.64
C LEU A 80 -32.28 -11.87 -4.65
N SER A 81 -32.75 -12.98 -5.24
CA SER A 81 -33.91 -12.99 -6.13
C SER A 81 -35.12 -12.32 -5.47
N GLY A 82 -35.83 -11.47 -6.25
CA GLY A 82 -36.99 -10.71 -5.77
C GLY A 82 -36.68 -9.43 -5.01
N LYS A 83 -35.40 -9.11 -4.75
CA LYS A 83 -34.99 -7.84 -4.14
C LYS A 83 -34.50 -6.85 -5.18
N THR A 84 -34.78 -5.57 -4.96
CA THR A 84 -34.37 -4.47 -5.84
C THR A 84 -33.37 -3.57 -5.14
N TYR A 85 -32.17 -3.47 -5.71
CA TYR A 85 -31.08 -2.63 -5.21
C TYR A 85 -30.79 -1.48 -6.16
N LEU A 86 -30.66 -0.29 -5.57
CA LEU A 86 -30.21 0.91 -6.26
C LEU A 86 -28.73 1.16 -5.98
N VAL A 87 -27.91 1.20 -7.01
CA VAL A 87 -26.47 1.44 -6.90
C VAL A 87 -26.12 2.79 -7.50
N THR A 88 -25.74 3.74 -6.64
CA THR A 88 -25.17 5.02 -7.05
C THR A 88 -23.67 4.90 -7.31
N GLY A 89 -23.14 5.70 -8.24
CA GLY A 89 -21.72 5.63 -8.59
C GLY A 89 -21.32 4.32 -9.28
N SER A 90 -22.28 3.62 -9.88
CA SER A 90 -22.08 2.31 -10.53
C SER A 90 -21.14 2.33 -11.74
N ALA A 91 -20.85 3.50 -12.30
CA ALA A 91 -19.95 3.71 -13.44
C ALA A 91 -18.49 3.25 -13.23
N GLY A 92 -18.07 2.92 -11.99
CA GLY A 92 -16.70 2.47 -11.72
C GLY A 92 -16.46 2.05 -10.26
N GLY A 93 -15.21 1.68 -9.98
CA GLY A 93 -14.73 1.37 -8.64
C GLY A 93 -15.56 0.32 -7.90
N ILE A 94 -15.82 0.59 -6.61
CA ILE A 94 -16.58 -0.29 -5.73
C ILE A 94 -18.03 -0.43 -6.21
N GLY A 95 -18.68 0.67 -6.64
CA GLY A 95 -20.08 0.63 -7.11
C GLY A 95 -20.28 -0.32 -8.30
N LYS A 96 -19.33 -0.35 -9.24
CA LYS A 96 -19.35 -1.32 -10.35
C LYS A 96 -19.24 -2.76 -9.85
N GLN A 97 -18.31 -3.04 -8.93
CA GLN A 97 -18.15 -4.39 -8.38
C GLN A 97 -19.37 -4.83 -7.56
N THR A 98 -19.94 -3.93 -6.75
CA THR A 98 -21.18 -4.19 -6.02
C THR A 98 -22.33 -4.53 -6.97
N ALA A 99 -22.50 -3.78 -8.06
CA ALA A 99 -23.52 -4.08 -9.07
C ALA A 99 -23.31 -5.47 -9.72
N LEU A 100 -22.06 -5.81 -10.05
CA LEU A 100 -21.71 -7.13 -10.62
C LEU A 100 -22.09 -8.26 -9.66
N GLU A 101 -21.71 -8.16 -8.38
CA GLU A 101 -22.01 -9.19 -7.40
C GLU A 101 -23.52 -9.29 -7.10
N LEU A 102 -24.23 -8.17 -6.93
CA LEU A 102 -25.68 -8.17 -6.72
C LEU A 102 -26.43 -8.84 -7.89
N SER A 103 -26.02 -8.56 -9.13
CA SER A 103 -26.62 -9.18 -10.31
C SER A 103 -26.32 -10.69 -10.44
N LYS A 104 -25.14 -11.15 -10.01
CA LYS A 104 -24.81 -12.59 -9.94
C LYS A 104 -25.66 -13.33 -8.91
N LEU A 105 -26.05 -12.65 -7.83
CA LEU A 105 -26.91 -13.20 -6.78
C LEU A 105 -28.40 -13.19 -7.16
N GLY A 106 -28.76 -12.77 -8.38
CA GLY A 106 -30.13 -12.78 -8.89
C GLY A 106 -30.96 -11.56 -8.49
N ALA A 107 -30.34 -10.54 -7.88
CA ALA A 107 -31.04 -9.33 -7.52
C ALA A 107 -31.39 -8.49 -8.75
N LYS A 108 -32.45 -7.69 -8.62
CA LYS A 108 -32.72 -6.61 -9.54
C LYS A 108 -31.83 -5.42 -9.22
N VAL A 109 -31.07 -4.95 -10.19
CA VAL A 109 -30.05 -3.93 -9.99
C VAL A 109 -30.33 -2.72 -10.87
N VAL A 110 -30.52 -1.58 -10.22
CA VAL A 110 -30.74 -0.28 -10.86
C VAL A 110 -29.47 0.54 -10.74
N LEU A 111 -28.90 0.94 -11.88
CA LEU A 111 -27.60 1.61 -11.96
C LEU A 111 -27.80 3.12 -12.15
N PHE A 112 -27.45 3.91 -11.13
CA PHE A 112 -27.43 5.38 -11.22
C PHE A 112 -25.98 5.87 -11.29
N ALA A 113 -25.61 6.46 -12.43
CA ALA A 113 -24.30 7.06 -12.59
C ALA A 113 -24.29 8.12 -13.70
N ARG A 114 -23.17 8.85 -13.79
CA ARG A 114 -22.91 9.78 -14.89
C ARG A 114 -22.88 9.08 -16.25
N PRO A 115 -23.31 9.75 -17.33
CA PRO A 115 -23.51 9.12 -18.64
C PRO A 115 -22.23 8.56 -19.27
N SER A 116 -21.06 9.13 -18.97
CA SER A 116 -19.79 8.82 -19.66
C SER A 116 -19.42 7.33 -19.66
N ASN A 117 -19.69 6.59 -18.58
CA ASN A 117 -19.29 5.19 -18.42
C ASN A 117 -20.46 4.24 -18.14
N LEU A 118 -21.69 4.77 -18.13
CA LEU A 118 -22.88 4.03 -17.69
C LEU A 118 -23.22 2.90 -18.67
N GLN A 119 -23.17 3.14 -19.99
CA GLN A 119 -23.53 2.14 -21.00
C GLN A 119 -22.60 0.92 -20.99
N GLN A 120 -21.30 1.16 -20.84
CA GLN A 120 -20.32 0.09 -20.71
C GLN A 120 -20.57 -0.71 -19.43
N THR A 121 -20.83 -0.03 -18.31
CA THR A 121 -21.15 -0.66 -17.03
C THR A 121 -22.40 -1.53 -17.13
N ILE A 122 -23.49 -1.04 -17.73
CA ILE A 122 -24.72 -1.82 -17.94
C ILE A 122 -24.40 -3.09 -18.75
N SER A 123 -23.61 -2.96 -19.81
CA SER A 123 -23.24 -4.09 -20.66
C SER A 123 -22.42 -5.14 -19.89
N ASP A 124 -21.47 -4.70 -19.07
CA ASP A 124 -20.64 -5.59 -18.25
C ASP A 124 -21.47 -6.30 -17.18
N VAL A 125 -22.39 -5.58 -16.52
CA VAL A 125 -23.27 -6.14 -15.49
C VAL A 125 -24.25 -7.15 -16.10
N LYS A 126 -24.85 -6.84 -17.26
CA LYS A 126 -25.75 -7.76 -17.96
C LYS A 126 -25.09 -9.06 -18.38
N LYS A 127 -23.78 -9.08 -18.69
CA LYS A 127 -23.04 -10.29 -19.06
C LYS A 127 -22.90 -11.29 -17.91
N VAL A 128 -22.84 -10.81 -16.67
CA VAL A 128 -22.66 -11.67 -15.49
C VAL A 128 -23.94 -11.88 -14.68
N ALA A 129 -24.99 -11.10 -14.98
CA ALA A 129 -26.29 -11.22 -14.34
C ALA A 129 -26.93 -12.58 -14.62
N ARG A 130 -27.67 -13.12 -13.64
CA ARG A 130 -28.52 -14.30 -13.88
C ARG A 130 -29.61 -14.04 -14.92
N ASP A 131 -30.15 -12.81 -14.91
CA ASP A 131 -31.10 -12.33 -15.91
C ASP A 131 -30.76 -10.87 -16.27
N ALA A 132 -30.48 -10.64 -17.55
CA ALA A 132 -30.17 -9.33 -18.09
C ALA A 132 -31.35 -8.35 -18.05
N LYS A 133 -32.60 -8.84 -17.93
CA LYS A 133 -33.80 -8.01 -17.79
C LYS A 133 -33.89 -7.33 -16.43
N LEU A 134 -33.22 -7.89 -15.42
CA LEU A 134 -33.18 -7.36 -14.07
C LEU A 134 -32.16 -6.22 -13.88
N VAL A 135 -31.48 -5.81 -14.95
CA VAL A 135 -30.48 -4.74 -14.93
C VAL A 135 -30.95 -3.55 -15.76
N SER A 136 -31.21 -2.45 -15.08
CA SER A 136 -31.57 -1.16 -15.69
C SER A 136 -30.58 -0.08 -15.27
N GLY A 137 -30.42 0.96 -16.08
CA GLY A 137 -29.49 2.04 -15.77
C GLY A 137 -29.97 3.37 -16.28
N TYR A 138 -29.79 4.40 -15.45
CA TYR A 138 -30.32 5.74 -15.68
C TYR A 138 -29.21 6.77 -15.46
N PRO A 139 -29.00 7.69 -16.41
CA PRO A 139 -27.98 8.73 -16.27
C PRO A 139 -28.44 9.74 -15.23
N ILE A 140 -27.71 9.83 -14.11
CA ILE A 140 -27.99 10.78 -13.03
C ILE A 140 -26.70 11.43 -12.60
N ASP A 141 -26.74 12.76 -12.47
CA ASP A 141 -25.75 13.54 -11.75
C ASP A 141 -26.28 13.91 -10.37
N LEU A 142 -25.61 13.43 -9.32
CA LEU A 142 -25.99 13.72 -7.93
C LEU A 142 -25.66 15.16 -7.52
N ALA A 143 -24.84 15.88 -8.29
CA ALA A 143 -24.58 17.29 -8.07
C ALA A 143 -25.73 18.21 -8.56
N ASP A 144 -26.64 17.69 -9.41
CA ASP A 144 -27.76 18.45 -9.96
C ASP A 144 -29.12 17.83 -9.55
N LEU A 145 -29.86 18.54 -8.70
CA LEU A 145 -31.20 18.15 -8.25
C LEU A 145 -32.19 17.97 -9.40
N ARG A 146 -32.03 18.69 -10.52
CA ARG A 146 -32.91 18.52 -11.69
C ARG A 146 -32.65 17.17 -12.36
N SER A 147 -31.37 16.82 -12.56
CA SER A 147 -30.96 15.52 -13.07
C SER A 147 -31.49 14.37 -12.21
N ILE A 148 -31.44 14.51 -10.88
CA ILE A 148 -31.99 13.51 -9.95
C ILE A 148 -33.50 13.32 -10.16
N LYS A 149 -34.28 14.41 -10.23
CA LYS A 149 -35.74 14.33 -10.45
C LYS A 149 -36.07 13.63 -11.75
N THR A 150 -35.44 14.06 -12.85
CA THR A 150 -35.64 13.45 -14.17
C THR A 150 -35.28 11.96 -14.17
N GLY A 151 -34.16 11.58 -13.54
CA GLY A 151 -33.74 10.19 -13.46
C GLY A 151 -34.70 9.31 -12.65
N ILE A 152 -35.24 9.83 -11.55
CA ILE A 152 -36.26 9.15 -10.75
C ILE A 152 -37.58 9.01 -11.54
N GLU A 153 -38.00 10.04 -12.27
CA GLU A 153 -39.20 9.97 -13.13
C GLU A 153 -39.06 8.90 -14.22
N GLN A 154 -37.88 8.82 -14.85
CA GLN A 154 -37.58 7.77 -15.83
C GLN A 154 -37.65 6.38 -15.20
N TYR A 155 -37.08 6.21 -14.01
CA TYR A 155 -37.14 4.96 -13.25
C TYR A 155 -38.59 4.57 -12.92
N LYS A 156 -39.38 5.49 -12.36
CA LYS A 156 -40.80 5.26 -12.03
C LYS A 156 -41.62 4.84 -13.25
N LYS A 157 -41.39 5.50 -14.40
CA LYS A 157 -42.09 5.18 -15.64
C LYS A 157 -41.83 3.77 -16.14
N SER A 158 -40.60 3.27 -15.96
CA SER A 158 -40.23 1.91 -16.39
C SER A 158 -40.67 0.81 -15.42
N GLU A 159 -40.86 1.12 -14.14
CA GLU A 159 -41.04 0.12 -13.08
C GLU A 159 -42.42 0.13 -12.41
N GLY A 160 -43.24 1.14 -12.70
CA GLY A 160 -44.50 1.37 -12.00
C GLY A 160 -44.31 2.25 -10.75
N GLU A 161 -45.34 3.01 -10.40
CA GLU A 161 -45.25 4.15 -9.47
C GLU A 161 -44.90 3.77 -8.01
N ASP A 162 -44.96 2.48 -7.66
CA ASP A 162 -44.82 1.95 -6.29
C ASP A 162 -43.74 0.86 -6.13
N ALA A 163 -42.75 0.74 -7.02
CA ALA A 163 -41.71 -0.27 -6.88
C ALA A 163 -40.84 -0.03 -5.62
N PRO A 164 -40.87 -0.93 -4.61
CA PRO A 164 -40.11 -0.74 -3.39
C PRO A 164 -38.61 -1.03 -3.62
N ILE A 165 -37.75 -0.10 -3.22
CA ILE A 165 -36.30 -0.32 -3.09
C ILE A 165 -36.07 -0.96 -1.72
N THR A 166 -35.45 -2.15 -1.69
CA THR A 166 -35.27 -2.97 -0.46
C THR A 166 -33.84 -2.91 0.04
#